data_AF-A0A934Z158-F1
#
_entry.id   AF-A0A934Z158-F1
#
_cell.length_a   1.000
_cell.length_b   1.000
_cell.length_c   1.000
_cell.angle_alpha   90.00
_cell.angle_beta   90.00
_cell.angle_gamma   90.00
#
_symmetry.space_group_name_H-M   'P 1'
#
loop_
_entity.id
_entity.type
_entity.pdbx_description
1 polymer ?
#
loop_
_entity_poly.entity_id
_entity_poly.type
_entity_poly.pdbx_seq_one_letter_code
_entity_poly.pdbx_strand_id
1 'polypeptide(L)'
;MASGSRYSPVVGSDINGDGSRNDLAYVFNPANANDPVLAAAMDDLLKNGSKGAKACLASQVGKVAERNSCIGPWSPSLNLQVNLKPGMFQNRLTISFATINLLGGLDELFNGADNLKGWGGFARPDGTLLAVTGFDPSTNRYQYTVNSRFGATGGGATAVRSPFQVGVNMRYIIGFDQRREMQRMAFGQGNAAAGAASGTTFVQQMLANLPFNAAQVAIERKDSLALAPKQIAELQAFIDSTNNALQPLVATLEEAAKTANGNTQALFPQLAPIFEAFQGTQIKAIELTKKVLTDVQWSLMPESAKQPVGINRLMQPGGAAPAGGAAPGRPAGGTRGGGE
;
A
#
# COMPACT_ATOMS: atom_id res chain seq x y z
N MET A 1 -13.92 1.58 -3.57
CA MET A 1 -15.33 1.93 -3.27
C MET A 1 -15.34 3.21 -2.44
N ALA A 2 -16.27 4.11 -2.70
CA ALA A 2 -16.46 5.34 -1.94
C ALA A 2 -17.86 5.36 -1.33
N SER A 3 -17.98 5.90 -0.12
CA SER A 3 -19.28 6.21 0.48
C SER A 3 -20.01 7.27 -0.36
N GLY A 4 -21.34 7.25 -0.30
CA GLY A 4 -22.15 8.23 -1.02
C GLY A 4 -21.96 9.64 -0.49
N SER A 5 -22.03 10.64 -1.38
CA SER A 5 -21.97 12.04 -0.97
C SER A 5 -23.18 12.41 -0.12
N ARG A 6 -22.93 13.24 0.89
CA ARG A 6 -24.01 13.89 1.63
C ARG A 6 -24.63 15.02 0.80
N TYR A 7 -25.93 15.21 0.98
CA TYR A 7 -26.67 16.31 0.37
C TYR A 7 -27.80 16.77 1.30
N SER A 8 -28.32 17.96 1.05
CA SER A 8 -29.39 18.57 1.85
C SER A 8 -30.68 18.62 1.04
N PRO A 9 -31.85 18.35 1.65
CA PRO A 9 -33.13 18.73 1.07
C PRO A 9 -33.24 20.26 1.02
N VAL A 10 -33.22 20.84 -0.19
CA VAL A 10 -33.29 22.28 -0.40
C VAL A 10 -34.51 22.70 -1.21
N VAL A 11 -34.85 23.97 -1.11
CA VAL A 11 -35.74 24.64 -2.05
C VAL A 11 -34.91 25.09 -3.26
N GLY A 12 -35.39 24.87 -4.47
CA GLY A 12 -34.66 25.18 -5.72
C GLY A 12 -34.52 26.68 -6.04
N SER A 13 -34.89 27.55 -5.10
CA SER A 13 -34.88 29.01 -5.24
C SER A 13 -34.35 29.64 -3.96
N ASP A 14 -33.85 30.86 -4.07
CA ASP A 14 -33.49 31.70 -2.92
C ASP A 14 -34.77 32.35 -2.38
N ILE A 15 -35.25 31.82 -1.26
CA ILE A 15 -36.48 32.20 -0.57
C ILE A 15 -36.21 33.30 0.46
N ASN A 16 -35.04 33.25 1.09
CA ASN A 16 -34.67 34.17 2.16
C ASN A 16 -34.06 35.50 1.63
N GLY A 17 -33.72 35.56 0.34
CA GLY A 17 -33.22 36.75 -0.35
C GLY A 17 -31.75 37.08 -0.07
N ASP A 18 -30.96 36.11 0.43
CA ASP A 18 -29.54 36.30 0.76
C ASP A 18 -28.59 36.14 -0.46
N GLY A 19 -29.15 35.89 -1.64
CA GLY A 19 -28.41 35.69 -2.89
C GLY A 19 -27.92 34.26 -3.10
N SER A 20 -28.23 33.32 -2.20
CA SER A 20 -27.78 31.93 -2.26
C SER A 20 -28.95 30.96 -2.43
N ARG A 21 -28.86 30.07 -3.43
CA ARG A 21 -29.84 28.98 -3.63
C ARG A 21 -29.52 27.77 -2.76
N ASN A 22 -29.55 27.93 -1.45
CA ASN A 22 -29.19 26.89 -0.49
C ASN A 22 -30.16 26.74 0.70
N ASP A 23 -31.36 27.33 0.56
CA ASP A 23 -32.41 27.30 1.56
C ASP A 23 -32.89 25.88 1.81
N LEU A 24 -32.97 25.50 3.08
CA LEU A 24 -33.40 24.18 3.50
C LEU A 24 -34.92 24.05 3.36
N ALA A 25 -35.36 22.93 2.79
CA ALA A 25 -36.78 22.66 2.63
C ALA A 25 -37.42 22.27 3.96
N TYR A 26 -38.65 22.73 4.19
CA TYR A 26 -39.50 22.17 5.23
C TYR A 26 -40.09 20.84 4.74
N VAL A 27 -39.77 19.74 5.42
CA VAL A 27 -40.27 18.41 5.08
C VAL A 27 -41.63 18.24 5.74
N PHE A 28 -42.70 18.65 5.05
CA PHE A 28 -44.04 18.58 5.61
C PHE A 28 -44.56 17.14 5.70
N ASN A 29 -45.48 16.91 6.64
CA ASN A 29 -46.22 15.65 6.72
C ASN A 29 -47.35 15.65 5.67
N PRO A 30 -47.36 14.72 4.70
CA PRO A 30 -48.42 14.68 3.68
C PRO A 30 -49.82 14.51 4.28
N ALA A 31 -49.97 13.89 5.45
CA ALA A 31 -51.25 13.75 6.13
C ALA A 31 -51.87 15.08 6.61
N ASN A 32 -51.04 16.13 6.75
CA ASN A 32 -51.45 17.43 7.27
C ASN A 32 -51.37 18.54 6.20
N ALA A 33 -51.06 18.19 4.95
CA ALA A 33 -50.91 19.17 3.87
C ALA A 33 -52.29 19.55 3.31
N ASN A 34 -52.55 20.86 3.22
CA ASN A 34 -53.82 21.38 2.70
C ASN A 34 -53.97 21.23 1.18
N ASP A 35 -52.84 21.17 0.47
CA ASP A 35 -52.82 20.96 -0.98
C ASP A 35 -52.72 19.45 -1.27
N PRO A 36 -53.76 18.83 -1.85
CA PRO A 36 -53.78 17.39 -2.10
C PRO A 36 -52.76 16.96 -3.16
N VAL A 37 -52.39 17.82 -4.11
CA VAL A 37 -51.39 17.51 -5.14
C VAL A 37 -50.00 17.47 -4.50
N LEU A 38 -49.71 18.48 -3.67
CA LEU A 38 -48.47 18.56 -2.91
C LEU A 38 -48.33 17.39 -1.92
N ALA A 39 -49.43 17.04 -1.23
CA ALA A 39 -49.51 15.90 -0.32
C ALA A 39 -49.21 14.57 -1.02
N ALA A 40 -49.87 14.31 -2.15
CA ALA A 40 -49.70 13.09 -2.93
C ALA A 40 -48.26 12.94 -3.46
N ALA A 41 -47.65 14.03 -3.92
CA ALA A 41 -46.27 14.01 -4.42
C ALA A 41 -45.23 13.72 -3.31
N MET A 42 -45.42 14.27 -2.11
CA MET A 42 -44.55 13.95 -0.96
C MET A 42 -44.75 12.51 -0.47
N ASP A 43 -46.00 12.04 -0.43
CA ASP A 43 -46.33 10.66 -0.06
C ASP A 43 -45.71 9.66 -1.05
N ASP A 44 -45.72 9.96 -2.36
CA ASP A 44 -45.06 9.17 -3.37
C ASP A 44 -43.53 9.10 -3.15
N LEU A 45 -42.87 10.22 -2.83
CA LEU A 45 -41.44 10.19 -2.49
C LEU A 45 -41.16 9.33 -1.25
N LEU A 46 -41.98 9.43 -0.21
CA LEU A 46 -41.81 8.67 1.03
C LEU A 46 -42.05 7.17 0.84
N LYS A 47 -42.87 6.77 -0.15
CA LYS A 47 -43.16 5.36 -0.47
C LYS A 47 -42.21 4.78 -1.53
N ASN A 48 -42.03 5.50 -2.62
CA ASN A 48 -41.43 5.02 -3.87
C ASN A 48 -40.07 5.66 -4.20
N GLY A 49 -39.63 6.69 -3.46
CA GLY A 49 -38.32 7.31 -3.62
C GLY A 49 -37.13 6.36 -3.39
N SER A 50 -35.92 6.85 -3.68
CA SER A 50 -34.69 6.08 -3.45
C SER A 50 -34.53 5.70 -1.98
N LYS A 51 -33.94 4.54 -1.68
CA LYS A 51 -33.81 4.04 -0.28
C LYS A 51 -33.19 5.08 0.65
N GLY A 52 -32.16 5.79 0.19
CA GLY A 52 -31.49 6.86 0.94
C GLY A 52 -32.36 8.10 1.12
N ALA A 53 -33.07 8.53 0.07
CA ALA A 53 -33.99 9.66 0.14
C ALA A 53 -35.15 9.39 1.10
N LYS A 54 -35.79 8.21 1.02
CA LYS A 54 -36.88 7.80 1.91
C LYS A 54 -36.48 7.83 3.38
N ALA A 55 -35.36 7.18 3.70
CA ALA A 55 -34.84 7.16 5.07
C ALA A 55 -34.53 8.58 5.58
N CYS A 56 -33.97 9.43 4.72
CA CYS A 56 -33.65 10.82 5.04
C CYS A 56 -34.88 11.71 5.25
N LEU A 57 -35.89 11.60 4.39
CA LEU A 57 -37.11 12.40 4.50
C LEU A 57 -37.97 11.93 5.67
N ALA A 58 -38.11 10.62 5.86
CA ALA A 58 -38.88 10.04 6.95
C ALA A 58 -38.39 10.48 8.34
N SER A 59 -37.08 10.66 8.53
CA SER A 59 -36.50 11.13 9.80
C SER A 59 -36.66 12.64 10.03
N GLN A 60 -37.15 13.38 9.04
CA GLN A 60 -37.22 14.84 9.06
C GLN A 60 -38.63 15.38 8.87
N VAL A 61 -39.65 14.51 8.77
CA VAL A 61 -41.05 14.91 8.65
C VAL A 61 -41.46 15.83 9.80
N GLY A 62 -42.12 16.94 9.46
CA GLY A 62 -42.63 17.93 10.39
C GLY A 62 -41.63 19.03 10.79
N LYS A 63 -40.40 19.01 10.29
CA LYS A 63 -39.37 20.03 10.58
C LYS A 63 -38.66 20.53 9.33
N VAL A 64 -37.94 21.64 9.49
CA VAL A 64 -36.97 22.10 8.48
C VAL A 64 -35.87 21.06 8.38
N ALA A 65 -35.48 20.72 7.15
CA ALA A 65 -34.43 19.76 6.90
C ALA A 65 -33.07 20.22 7.47
N GLU A 66 -32.26 19.27 7.90
CA GLU A 66 -30.90 19.48 8.38
C GLU A 66 -29.91 19.46 7.19
N ARG A 67 -28.85 20.27 7.28
CA ARG A 67 -27.78 20.30 6.28
C ARG A 67 -27.06 18.95 6.23
N ASN A 68 -26.80 18.45 5.02
CA ASN A 68 -26.06 17.21 4.75
C ASN A 68 -26.62 15.96 5.47
N SER A 69 -27.94 15.97 5.71
CA SER A 69 -28.69 14.91 6.39
C SER A 69 -28.89 13.68 5.50
N CYS A 70 -29.03 13.86 4.19
CA CYS A 70 -29.21 12.76 3.26
C CYS A 70 -27.87 12.21 2.79
N ILE A 71 -27.83 10.90 2.51
CA ILE A 71 -26.65 10.21 1.99
C ILE A 71 -27.02 9.57 0.65
N GLY A 72 -26.22 9.86 -0.38
CA GLY A 72 -26.35 9.25 -1.70
C GLY A 72 -25.97 7.76 -1.70
N PRO A 73 -26.18 7.06 -2.83
CA PRO A 73 -25.69 5.70 -2.97
C PRO A 73 -24.16 5.65 -2.92
N TRP A 74 -23.62 4.51 -2.52
CA TRP A 74 -22.19 4.24 -2.59
C TRP A 74 -21.76 4.08 -4.05
N SER A 75 -20.50 4.41 -4.35
CA SER A 75 -19.93 4.26 -5.69
C SER A 75 -18.88 3.13 -5.70
N PRO A 76 -19.04 2.10 -6.55
CA PRO A 76 -17.97 1.14 -6.79
C PRO A 76 -16.85 1.78 -7.61
N SER A 77 -15.64 1.26 -7.45
CA SER A 77 -14.50 1.62 -8.31
C SER A 77 -13.57 0.43 -8.46
N LEU A 78 -13.16 0.14 -9.70
CA LEU A 78 -12.16 -0.85 -10.05
C LEU A 78 -11.26 -0.28 -11.14
N ASN A 79 -9.97 -0.35 -10.91
CA ASN A 79 -8.93 -0.06 -11.89
C ASN A 79 -7.98 -1.27 -11.92
N LEU A 80 -7.53 -1.64 -13.11
CA LEU A 80 -6.61 -2.76 -13.32
C LEU A 80 -5.26 -2.20 -13.76
N GLN A 81 -4.17 -2.70 -13.17
CA GLN A 81 -2.82 -2.43 -13.65
C GLN A 81 -2.04 -3.73 -13.79
N VAL A 82 -1.50 -3.98 -14.98
CA VAL A 82 -0.71 -5.16 -15.31
C VAL A 82 0.66 -4.71 -15.80
N ASN A 83 1.73 -5.27 -15.23
CA ASN A 83 3.10 -5.00 -15.63
C ASN A 83 3.72 -6.28 -16.20
N LEU A 84 4.05 -6.25 -17.50
CA LEU A 84 4.64 -7.37 -18.22
C LEU A 84 6.12 -7.08 -18.48
N LYS A 85 6.95 -8.10 -18.24
CA LYS A 85 8.38 -8.08 -18.57
C LYS A 85 8.69 -9.30 -19.44
N PRO A 86 8.66 -9.18 -20.77
CA PRO A 86 8.87 -10.32 -21.64
C PRO A 86 10.33 -10.81 -21.54
N GLY A 87 10.50 -12.11 -21.29
CA GLY A 87 11.82 -12.74 -21.17
C GLY A 87 12.69 -12.60 -22.43
N MET A 88 12.07 -12.48 -23.61
CA MET A 88 12.76 -12.24 -24.88
C MET A 88 13.59 -10.94 -24.90
N PHE A 89 13.27 -9.98 -24.04
CA PHE A 89 14.05 -8.74 -23.86
C PHE A 89 14.94 -8.77 -22.62
N GLN A 90 15.25 -9.95 -22.09
CA GLN A 90 16.01 -10.11 -20.84
C GLN A 90 15.43 -9.28 -19.69
N ASN A 91 14.10 -9.14 -19.64
CA ASN A 91 13.36 -8.31 -18.68
C ASN A 91 13.72 -6.80 -18.70
N ARG A 92 14.39 -6.31 -19.76
CA ARG A 92 14.76 -4.90 -19.95
C ARG A 92 13.61 -4.04 -20.45
N LEU A 93 12.66 -4.65 -21.14
CA LEU A 93 11.40 -4.04 -21.53
C LEU A 93 10.36 -4.27 -20.44
N THR A 94 9.79 -3.20 -19.91
CA THR A 94 8.59 -3.23 -19.06
C THR A 94 7.44 -2.61 -19.84
N ILE A 95 6.36 -3.36 -20.02
CA ILE A 95 5.12 -2.89 -20.61
C ILE A 95 4.08 -2.82 -19.49
N SER A 96 3.59 -1.64 -19.19
CA SER A 96 2.56 -1.41 -18.20
C SER A 96 1.24 -1.10 -18.91
N PHE A 97 0.21 -1.87 -18.60
CA PHE A 97 -1.17 -1.61 -18.97
C PHE A 97 -1.91 -1.14 -17.74
N ALA A 98 -2.63 -0.03 -17.83
CA ALA A 98 -3.46 0.48 -16.76
C ALA A 98 -4.82 0.86 -17.30
N THR A 99 -5.86 0.63 -16.52
CA THR A 99 -7.22 1.09 -16.84
C THR A 99 -7.67 2.15 -15.86
N ILE A 100 -8.47 3.09 -16.37
CA ILE A 100 -9.19 4.07 -15.58
C ILE A 100 -10.67 3.84 -15.83
N ASN A 101 -11.44 3.73 -14.74
CA ASN A 101 -12.87 3.49 -14.76
C ASN A 101 -13.28 2.18 -15.47
N LEU A 102 -12.62 1.07 -15.13
CA LEU A 102 -12.91 -0.24 -15.72
C LEU A 102 -14.37 -0.65 -15.53
N LEU A 103 -14.96 -0.38 -14.35
CA LEU A 103 -16.37 -0.72 -14.11
C LEU A 103 -17.33 0.02 -15.01
N GLY A 104 -17.04 1.27 -15.37
CA GLY A 104 -17.85 2.01 -16.33
C GLY A 104 -17.79 1.36 -17.72
N GLY A 105 -16.60 0.93 -18.15
CA GLY A 105 -16.44 0.17 -19.40
C GLY A 105 -17.16 -1.18 -19.38
N LEU A 106 -17.11 -1.90 -18.25
CA LEU A 106 -17.83 -3.19 -18.10
C LEU A 106 -19.35 -3.00 -18.06
N ASP A 107 -19.84 -1.93 -17.45
CA ASP A 107 -21.25 -1.60 -17.43
C ASP A 107 -21.79 -1.35 -18.82
N GLU A 108 -21.07 -0.56 -19.63
CA GLU A 108 -21.40 -0.35 -21.04
C GLU A 108 -21.30 -1.64 -21.85
N LEU A 109 -20.27 -2.46 -21.61
CA LEU A 109 -20.07 -3.73 -22.31
C LEU A 109 -21.21 -4.74 -22.05
N PHE A 110 -21.67 -4.85 -20.80
CA PHE A 110 -22.66 -5.86 -20.41
C PHE A 110 -24.10 -5.36 -20.49
N ASN A 111 -24.35 -4.09 -20.19
CA ASN A 111 -25.70 -3.53 -20.15
C ASN A 111 -26.03 -2.68 -21.38
N GLY A 112 -25.04 -2.30 -22.18
CA GLY A 112 -25.18 -1.43 -23.34
C GLY A 112 -25.22 0.05 -22.96
N ALA A 113 -24.86 0.92 -23.91
CA ALA A 113 -24.80 2.37 -23.72
C ALA A 113 -26.16 3.00 -23.34
N ASP A 114 -27.27 2.37 -23.74
CA ASP A 114 -28.64 2.85 -23.49
C ASP A 114 -29.23 2.36 -22.16
N ASN A 115 -28.60 1.42 -21.46
CA ASN A 115 -29.13 0.80 -20.23
C ASN A 115 -28.06 0.62 -19.15
N LEU A 116 -27.15 1.59 -19.05
CA LEU A 116 -26.11 1.65 -18.02
C LEU A 116 -26.70 1.57 -16.61
N LYS A 117 -26.05 0.77 -15.75
CA LYS A 117 -26.42 0.58 -14.34
C LYS A 117 -25.67 1.52 -13.40
N GLY A 118 -24.70 2.27 -13.90
CA GLY A 118 -23.92 3.27 -13.17
C GLY A 118 -22.69 2.71 -12.45
N TRP A 119 -22.14 1.54 -12.82
CA TRP A 119 -21.05 0.90 -12.06
C TRP A 119 -19.73 1.69 -12.04
N GLY A 120 -19.52 2.60 -12.98
CA GLY A 120 -18.35 3.48 -13.05
C GLY A 120 -18.67 4.97 -12.94
N GLY A 121 -19.89 5.32 -12.54
CA GLY A 121 -20.36 6.70 -12.45
C GLY A 121 -20.42 7.20 -11.01
N PHE A 122 -20.05 8.46 -10.78
CA PHE A 122 -20.36 9.10 -9.51
C PHE A 122 -21.80 9.59 -9.54
N ALA A 123 -22.70 8.82 -8.92
CA ALA A 123 -24.09 9.19 -8.76
C ALA A 123 -24.20 10.43 -7.84
N ARG A 124 -24.52 11.60 -8.41
CA ARG A 124 -24.92 12.78 -7.63
C ARG A 124 -26.44 12.82 -7.51
N PRO A 125 -27.00 12.61 -6.30
CA PRO A 125 -28.43 12.77 -6.09
C PRO A 125 -28.83 14.24 -6.24
N ASP A 126 -30.01 14.50 -6.80
CA ASP A 126 -30.63 15.84 -6.78
C ASP A 126 -31.10 16.16 -5.35
N GLY A 127 -30.61 17.27 -4.79
CA GLY A 127 -30.98 17.75 -3.46
C GLY A 127 -32.21 18.65 -3.44
N THR A 128 -32.73 19.04 -4.61
CA THR A 128 -33.90 19.91 -4.71
C THR A 128 -35.14 19.11 -4.33
N LEU A 129 -35.70 19.37 -3.15
CA LEU A 129 -36.93 18.71 -2.69
C LEU A 129 -38.16 19.48 -3.16
N LEU A 130 -38.12 20.80 -3.03
CA LEU A 130 -39.24 21.68 -3.35
C LEU A 130 -38.82 22.69 -4.40
N ALA A 131 -39.70 22.95 -5.37
CA ALA A 131 -39.58 24.06 -6.30
C ALA A 131 -40.72 25.04 -6.07
N VAL A 132 -40.43 26.34 -6.14
CA VAL A 132 -41.47 27.38 -6.02
C VAL A 132 -42.20 27.50 -7.35
N THR A 133 -43.53 27.42 -7.32
CA THR A 133 -44.39 27.61 -8.49
C THR A 133 -45.02 29.00 -8.53
N GLY A 134 -45.14 29.67 -7.38
CA GLY A 134 -45.73 31.00 -7.30
C GLY A 134 -45.70 31.57 -5.88
N PHE A 135 -46.24 32.78 -5.74
CA PHE A 135 -46.45 33.46 -4.46
C PHE A 135 -47.88 33.96 -4.39
N ASP A 136 -48.58 33.62 -3.32
CA ASP A 136 -49.93 34.11 -3.03
C ASP A 136 -49.84 35.36 -2.15
N PRO A 137 -50.13 36.56 -2.68
CA PRO A 137 -50.07 37.80 -1.93
C PRO A 137 -51.20 37.96 -0.91
N SER A 138 -52.29 37.19 -1.02
CA SER A 138 -53.40 37.26 -0.07
C SER A 138 -53.06 36.56 1.25
N THR A 139 -52.26 35.49 1.19
CA THR A 139 -51.83 34.72 2.35
C THR A 139 -50.35 34.94 2.70
N ASN A 140 -49.61 35.71 1.89
CA ASN A 140 -48.16 35.92 1.97
C ASN A 140 -47.39 34.59 2.02
N ARG A 141 -47.75 33.63 1.16
CA ARG A 141 -47.16 32.30 1.14
C ARG A 141 -46.66 31.93 -0.25
N TYR A 142 -45.49 31.31 -0.27
CA TYR A 142 -45.00 30.61 -1.46
C TYR A 142 -45.81 29.34 -1.70
N GLN A 143 -46.09 29.09 -2.97
CA GLN A 143 -46.66 27.86 -3.46
C GLN A 143 -45.51 26.96 -3.96
N TYR A 144 -45.58 25.68 -3.62
CA TYR A 144 -44.52 24.73 -3.88
C TYR A 144 -45.02 23.56 -4.72
N THR A 145 -44.12 22.95 -5.45
CA THR A 145 -44.26 21.61 -6.01
C THR A 145 -43.13 20.73 -5.51
N VAL A 146 -43.42 19.44 -5.30
CA VAL A 146 -42.41 18.46 -4.87
C VAL A 146 -41.71 17.91 -6.10
N ASN A 147 -40.38 17.91 -6.06
CA ASN A 147 -39.57 17.25 -7.07
C ASN A 147 -39.61 15.73 -6.86
N SER A 148 -40.38 15.01 -7.68
CA SER A 148 -40.47 13.55 -7.63
C SER A 148 -39.15 12.84 -7.93
N ARG A 149 -38.14 13.55 -8.48
CA ARG A 149 -36.79 13.03 -8.72
C ARG A 149 -35.81 13.29 -7.58
N PHE A 150 -36.27 13.82 -6.44
CA PHE A 150 -35.42 14.05 -5.28
C PHE A 150 -34.64 12.79 -4.90
N GLY A 151 -33.32 12.93 -4.78
CA GLY A 151 -32.42 11.83 -4.44
C GLY A 151 -32.32 10.72 -5.51
N ALA A 152 -32.84 10.93 -6.72
CA ALA A 152 -32.67 10.01 -7.85
C ALA A 152 -31.26 10.12 -8.43
N THR A 153 -30.73 9.00 -8.91
CA THR A 153 -29.33 8.87 -9.35
C THR A 153 -29.18 8.11 -10.68
N GLY A 154 -30.28 7.90 -11.42
CA GLY A 154 -30.26 7.18 -12.69
C GLY A 154 -29.37 7.84 -13.75
N GLY A 155 -28.91 7.05 -14.74
CA GLY A 155 -27.95 7.48 -15.76
C GLY A 155 -28.38 8.68 -16.63
N GLY A 156 -29.67 9.03 -16.64
CA GLY A 156 -30.20 10.26 -17.28
C GLY A 156 -30.16 11.51 -16.39
N ALA A 157 -29.95 11.37 -15.08
CA ALA A 157 -29.88 12.48 -14.12
C ALA A 157 -28.44 13.00 -13.89
N THR A 158 -27.42 12.23 -14.27
CA THR A 158 -26.01 12.59 -14.09
C THR A 158 -25.37 12.90 -15.44
N ALA A 159 -25.28 14.18 -15.80
CA ALA A 159 -24.74 14.62 -17.10
C ALA A 159 -23.22 14.40 -17.26
N VAL A 160 -22.49 14.22 -16.16
CA VAL A 160 -21.03 14.03 -16.17
C VAL A 160 -20.70 12.54 -16.09
N ARG A 161 -20.28 11.97 -17.23
CA ARG A 161 -19.81 10.59 -17.34
C ARG A 161 -18.29 10.55 -17.27
N SER A 162 -17.74 9.65 -16.45
CA SER A 162 -16.31 9.34 -16.49
C SER A 162 -16.07 8.29 -17.57
N PRO A 163 -15.27 8.55 -18.62
CA PRO A 163 -15.04 7.56 -19.67
C PRO A 163 -14.11 6.44 -19.18
N PHE A 164 -14.29 5.25 -19.71
CA PHE A 164 -13.30 4.18 -19.61
C PHE A 164 -12.06 4.55 -20.43
N GLN A 165 -10.87 4.40 -19.85
CA GLN A 165 -9.60 4.68 -20.54
C GLN A 165 -8.60 3.56 -20.32
N VAL A 166 -7.75 3.33 -21.32
CA VAL A 166 -6.63 2.40 -21.27
C VAL A 166 -5.34 3.18 -21.50
N GLY A 167 -4.44 3.12 -20.53
CA GLY A 167 -3.08 3.63 -20.63
C GLY A 167 -2.11 2.48 -20.91
N VAL A 168 -1.23 2.69 -21.90
CA VAL A 168 -0.11 1.78 -22.18
C VAL A 168 1.18 2.56 -22.01
N ASN A 169 2.06 2.08 -21.14
CA ASN A 169 3.39 2.66 -20.94
C ASN A 169 4.45 1.60 -21.28
N MET A 170 5.47 2.00 -22.04
CA MET A 170 6.60 1.13 -22.35
C MET A 170 7.87 1.79 -21.82
N ARG A 171 8.62 1.05 -21.01
CA ARG A 171 9.94 1.46 -20.50
C ARG A 171 10.97 0.44 -20.93
N TYR A 172 12.00 0.89 -21.65
CA TYR A 172 13.16 0.07 -22.01
C TYR A 172 14.42 0.58 -21.33
N ILE A 173 15.13 -0.29 -20.61
CA ILE A 173 16.38 0.07 -19.92
C ILE A 173 17.56 -0.13 -20.87
N ILE A 174 18.26 0.97 -21.18
CA ILE A 174 19.49 1.00 -21.98
C ILE A 174 20.69 1.12 -21.03
N GLY A 175 21.76 0.37 -21.28
CA GLY A 175 22.97 0.34 -20.45
C GLY A 175 23.10 -0.92 -19.58
N PHE A 176 24.14 -0.93 -18.74
CA PHE A 176 24.46 -2.01 -17.81
C PHE A 176 23.52 -1.99 -16.61
N ASP A 177 22.89 -3.12 -16.32
CA ASP A 177 22.13 -3.29 -15.08
C ASP A 177 23.12 -3.66 -13.98
N GLN A 178 23.66 -2.64 -13.29
CA GLN A 178 24.62 -2.81 -12.20
C GLN A 178 24.13 -3.82 -11.14
N ARG A 179 22.81 -3.99 -10.96
CA ARG A 179 22.26 -4.97 -10.03
C ARG A 179 22.39 -6.40 -10.53
N ARG A 180 22.14 -6.64 -11.82
CA ARG A 180 22.30 -7.96 -12.44
C ARG A 180 23.77 -8.35 -12.54
N GLU A 181 24.67 -7.38 -12.73
CA GLU A 181 26.11 -7.62 -12.71
C GLU A 181 26.65 -7.85 -11.31
N MET A 182 26.22 -7.08 -10.30
CA MET A 182 26.53 -7.38 -8.91
C MET A 182 25.98 -8.74 -8.47
N GLN A 183 24.77 -9.12 -8.88
CA GLN A 183 24.25 -10.47 -8.64
C GLN A 183 25.04 -11.54 -9.42
N ARG A 184 25.43 -11.30 -10.68
CA ARG A 184 26.26 -12.24 -11.43
C ARG A 184 27.67 -12.38 -10.88
N MET A 185 28.22 -11.31 -10.30
CA MET A 185 29.50 -11.31 -9.61
C MET A 185 29.39 -11.94 -8.21
N ALA A 186 28.29 -11.73 -7.49
CA ALA A 186 28.02 -12.33 -6.18
C ALA A 186 27.62 -13.82 -6.26
N PHE A 187 26.96 -14.23 -7.35
CA PHE A 187 26.45 -15.59 -7.59
C PHE A 187 27.12 -16.30 -8.78
N GLY A 188 28.27 -15.80 -9.25
CA GLY A 188 29.15 -16.48 -10.20
C GLY A 188 28.47 -17.03 -11.46
N GLN A 189 27.90 -16.18 -12.31
CA GLN A 189 27.47 -16.59 -13.66
C GLN A 189 28.26 -15.84 -14.73
N GLY A 190 29.58 -16.01 -14.69
CA GLY A 190 30.48 -15.73 -15.82
C GLY A 190 31.21 -17.03 -16.15
N ASN A 191 30.97 -17.58 -17.34
CA ASN A 191 31.69 -18.69 -17.99
C ASN A 191 32.66 -19.48 -17.09
N ALA A 192 32.13 -20.27 -16.18
CA ALA A 192 32.88 -21.36 -15.59
C ALA A 192 32.65 -22.58 -16.47
N ALA A 193 33.74 -23.06 -17.07
CA ALA A 193 33.82 -24.43 -17.54
C ALA A 193 33.15 -25.37 -16.53
N ALA A 194 32.46 -26.38 -17.06
CA ALA A 194 31.84 -27.47 -16.32
C ALA A 194 32.59 -27.81 -15.01
N GLY A 195 31.96 -27.59 -13.84
CA GLY A 195 32.39 -28.27 -12.62
C GLY A 195 32.34 -27.57 -11.25
N ALA A 196 31.96 -26.29 -11.09
CA ALA A 196 32.23 -25.63 -9.78
C ALA A 196 31.17 -24.64 -9.23
N ALA A 197 29.89 -24.79 -9.55
CA ALA A 197 28.83 -24.33 -8.65
C ALA A 197 28.11 -25.55 -8.09
N SER A 198 28.87 -26.40 -7.40
CA SER A 198 28.30 -27.46 -6.58
C SER A 198 27.31 -26.83 -5.60
N GLY A 199 26.19 -27.49 -5.32
CA GLY A 199 25.29 -27.08 -4.23
C GLY A 199 26.06 -26.86 -2.92
N THR A 200 27.20 -27.55 -2.75
CA THR A 200 28.08 -27.40 -1.59
C THR A 200 28.83 -26.05 -1.57
N THR A 201 29.25 -25.53 -2.73
CA THR A 201 29.87 -24.20 -2.85
C THR A 201 28.86 -23.10 -2.53
N PHE A 202 27.60 -23.28 -2.94
CA PHE A 202 26.50 -22.38 -2.60
C PHE A 202 26.23 -22.36 -1.10
N VAL A 203 26.13 -23.52 -0.44
CA VAL A 203 25.94 -23.62 1.01
C VAL A 203 27.13 -23.00 1.75
N GLN A 204 28.38 -23.25 1.33
CA GLN A 204 29.57 -22.68 1.96
C GLN A 204 29.65 -21.15 1.83
N GLN A 205 29.39 -20.60 0.64
CA GLN A 205 29.36 -19.14 0.45
C GLN A 205 28.21 -18.48 1.22
N MET A 206 27.07 -19.15 1.29
CA MET A 206 25.93 -18.65 2.05
C MET A 206 26.21 -18.63 3.55
N LEU A 207 26.79 -19.70 4.11
CA LEU A 207 27.20 -19.76 5.51
C LEU A 207 28.29 -18.74 5.84
N ALA A 208 29.24 -18.51 4.93
CA ALA A 208 30.26 -17.47 5.08
C ALA A 208 29.70 -16.04 5.03
N ASN A 209 28.54 -15.85 4.39
CA ASN A 209 27.86 -14.55 4.24
C ASN A 209 26.71 -14.36 5.24
N LEU A 210 26.44 -15.32 6.13
CA LEU A 210 25.47 -15.11 7.20
C LEU A 210 25.97 -14.00 8.12
N PRO A 211 25.14 -13.00 8.46
CA PRO A 211 25.59 -11.83 9.19
C PRO A 211 26.15 -12.25 10.56
N PHE A 212 27.45 -12.00 10.75
CA PHE A 212 28.20 -12.38 11.93
C PHE A 212 27.48 -11.98 13.23
N ASN A 213 27.45 -12.92 14.16
CA ASN A 213 26.85 -12.79 15.49
C ASN A 213 27.47 -11.59 16.27
N ALA A 214 26.65 -10.84 17.01
CA ALA A 214 27.09 -9.68 17.80
C ALA A 214 28.24 -10.01 18.77
N ALA A 215 28.28 -11.24 19.30
CA ALA A 215 29.35 -11.73 20.16
C ALA A 215 30.68 -11.90 19.39
N GLN A 216 30.63 -12.37 18.15
CA GLN A 216 31.80 -12.51 17.27
C GLN A 216 32.41 -11.13 16.98
N VAL A 217 31.56 -10.16 16.62
CA VAL A 217 31.99 -8.79 16.33
C VAL A 217 32.61 -8.12 17.57
N ALA A 218 32.10 -8.42 18.76
CA ALA A 218 32.67 -7.94 20.01
C ALA A 218 34.07 -8.53 20.26
N ILE A 219 34.28 -9.84 20.04
CA ILE A 219 35.59 -10.49 20.19
C ILE A 219 36.60 -9.99 19.14
N GLU A 220 36.20 -9.82 17.88
CA GLU A 220 37.05 -9.27 16.82
C GLU A 220 37.54 -7.85 17.15
N ARG A 221 36.78 -7.12 17.99
CA ARG A 221 37.08 -5.77 18.45
C ARG A 221 37.57 -5.75 19.90
N LYS A 222 38.04 -6.87 20.45
CA LYS A 222 38.45 -6.99 21.86
C LYS A 222 39.41 -5.89 22.32
N ASP A 223 40.33 -5.48 21.44
CA ASP A 223 41.34 -4.46 21.74
C ASP A 223 40.75 -3.05 21.67
N SER A 224 39.83 -2.79 20.74
CA SER A 224 39.13 -1.50 20.61
C SER A 224 38.07 -1.28 21.70
N LEU A 225 37.47 -2.37 22.20
CA LEU A 225 36.47 -2.34 23.27
C LEU A 225 37.09 -2.54 24.66
N ALA A 226 38.42 -2.74 24.74
CA ALA A 226 39.15 -3.05 25.97
C ALA A 226 38.46 -4.15 26.80
N LEU A 227 38.14 -5.28 26.17
CA LEU A 227 37.40 -6.37 26.82
C LEU A 227 38.23 -7.03 27.92
N ALA A 228 37.61 -7.23 29.08
CA ALA A 228 38.23 -7.99 30.17
C ALA A 228 38.35 -9.48 29.80
N PRO A 229 39.36 -10.21 30.32
CA PRO A 229 39.52 -11.65 30.04
C PRO A 229 38.28 -12.48 30.35
N LYS A 230 37.53 -12.10 31.40
CA LYS A 230 36.26 -12.72 31.76
C LYS A 230 35.16 -12.49 30.71
N GLN A 231 35.05 -11.27 30.16
CA GLN A 231 34.10 -10.95 29.10
C GLN A 231 34.42 -11.74 27.82
N ILE A 232 35.70 -11.88 27.49
CA ILE A 232 36.16 -12.68 26.33
C ILE A 232 35.76 -14.15 26.52
N ALA A 233 35.99 -14.72 27.70
CA ALA A 233 35.64 -16.11 27.99
C ALA A 233 34.12 -16.37 27.89
N GLU A 234 33.29 -15.46 28.39
CA GLU A 234 31.82 -15.57 28.33
C GLU A 234 31.29 -15.44 26.89
N LEU A 235 31.84 -14.51 26.11
CA LEU A 235 31.49 -14.36 24.69
C LEU A 235 31.94 -15.57 23.86
N GLN A 236 33.13 -16.11 24.12
CA GLN A 236 33.65 -17.28 23.40
C GLN A 236 32.83 -18.53 23.70
N ALA A 237 32.47 -18.77 24.96
CA ALA A 237 31.61 -19.89 25.34
C ALA A 237 30.23 -19.82 24.65
N PHE A 238 29.70 -18.61 24.47
CA PHE A 238 28.45 -18.40 23.73
C PHE A 238 28.61 -18.69 22.22
N ILE A 239 29.71 -18.25 21.61
CA ILE A 239 30.02 -18.56 20.20
C ILE A 239 30.15 -20.08 20.01
N ASP A 240 30.88 -20.75 20.89
CA ASP A 240 31.12 -22.19 20.79
C ASP A 240 29.81 -22.99 20.95
N SER A 241 28.96 -22.62 21.92
CA SER A 241 27.65 -23.25 22.11
C SER A 241 26.71 -23.01 20.93
N THR A 242 26.74 -21.83 20.33
CA THR A 242 25.99 -21.49 19.12
C THR A 242 26.45 -22.31 17.92
N ASN A 243 27.76 -22.40 17.71
CA ASN A 243 28.33 -23.19 16.61
C ASN A 243 27.90 -24.66 16.75
N ASN A 244 28.03 -25.23 17.93
CA ASN A 244 27.61 -26.60 18.22
C ASN A 244 26.11 -26.84 17.97
N ALA A 245 25.25 -25.87 18.29
CA ALA A 245 23.82 -25.96 18.04
C ALA A 245 23.47 -25.91 16.55
N LEU A 246 24.25 -25.20 15.74
CA LEU A 246 24.03 -25.04 14.29
C LEU A 246 24.68 -26.15 13.45
N GLN A 247 25.72 -26.84 13.96
CA GLN A 247 26.40 -27.95 13.27
C GLN A 247 25.45 -29.00 12.64
N PRO A 248 24.47 -29.59 13.36
CA PRO A 248 23.61 -30.63 12.77
C PRO A 248 22.73 -30.12 11.63
N LEU A 249 22.37 -28.83 11.67
CA LEU A 249 21.59 -28.20 10.63
C LEU A 249 22.45 -27.89 9.39
N VAL A 250 23.68 -27.43 9.59
CA VAL A 250 24.68 -27.23 8.53
C VAL A 250 24.97 -28.55 7.81
N ALA A 251 25.22 -29.63 8.55
CA ALA A 251 25.44 -30.96 7.98
C ALA A 251 24.26 -31.45 7.13
N THR A 252 23.03 -31.14 7.55
CA THR A 252 21.81 -31.45 6.78
C THR A 252 21.78 -30.73 5.43
N LEU A 253 22.15 -29.45 5.40
CA LEU A 253 22.22 -28.69 4.14
C LEU A 253 23.34 -29.15 3.22
N GLU A 254 24.49 -29.50 3.76
CA GLU A 254 25.59 -30.00 2.96
C GLU A 254 25.22 -31.31 2.27
N GLU A 255 24.47 -32.18 2.93
CA GLU A 255 23.99 -33.44 2.35
C GLU A 255 22.88 -33.20 1.30
N ALA A 256 21.98 -32.27 1.58
CA ALA A 256 20.99 -31.80 0.62
C ALA A 256 21.64 -31.21 -0.65
N ALA A 257 22.71 -30.43 -0.46
CA ALA A 257 23.49 -29.82 -1.51
C ALA A 257 24.18 -30.84 -2.42
N LYS A 258 24.72 -31.94 -1.84
CA LYS A 258 25.25 -33.07 -2.62
C LYS A 258 24.16 -33.74 -3.44
N THR A 259 23.00 -33.96 -2.84
CA THR A 259 21.86 -34.65 -3.47
C THR A 259 21.20 -33.81 -4.57
N ALA A 260 21.24 -32.48 -4.44
CA ALA A 260 20.60 -31.55 -5.39
C ALA A 260 21.32 -31.44 -6.75
N ASN A 261 22.54 -31.95 -6.89
CA ASN A 261 23.29 -32.02 -8.17
C ASN A 261 23.24 -30.71 -9.00
N GLY A 262 23.42 -29.55 -8.36
CA GLY A 262 23.39 -28.23 -9.00
C GLY A 262 22.01 -27.57 -9.12
N ASN A 263 20.93 -28.23 -8.71
CA ASN A 263 19.59 -27.63 -8.61
C ASN A 263 19.44 -26.83 -7.30
N THR A 264 19.88 -25.57 -7.32
CA THR A 264 19.78 -24.65 -6.18
C THR A 264 18.34 -24.36 -5.75
N GLN A 265 17.35 -24.52 -6.65
CA GLN A 265 15.94 -24.32 -6.33
C GLN A 265 15.41 -25.39 -5.37
N ALA A 266 15.93 -26.62 -5.46
CA ALA A 266 15.56 -27.73 -4.59
C ALA A 266 16.08 -27.57 -3.14
N LEU A 267 17.03 -26.65 -2.91
CA LEU A 267 17.59 -26.38 -1.58
C LEU A 267 16.75 -25.42 -0.76
N PHE A 268 15.99 -24.51 -1.39
CA PHE A 268 15.22 -23.48 -0.67
C PHE A 268 14.27 -23.99 0.41
N PRO A 269 13.48 -25.07 0.20
CA PRO A 269 12.62 -25.61 1.25
C PRO A 269 13.40 -26.11 2.47
N GLN A 270 14.64 -26.55 2.27
CA GLN A 270 15.52 -27.07 3.32
C GLN A 270 16.24 -25.96 4.09
N LEU A 271 16.28 -24.74 3.55
CA LEU A 271 16.90 -23.58 4.21
C LEU A 271 15.98 -22.93 5.26
N ALA A 272 14.66 -23.11 5.16
CA ALA A 272 13.69 -22.52 6.08
C ALA A 272 13.97 -22.76 7.58
N PRO A 273 14.18 -24.00 8.07
CA PRO A 273 14.44 -24.25 9.49
C PRO A 273 15.77 -23.64 9.97
N ILE A 274 16.72 -23.46 9.07
CA ILE A 274 18.03 -22.89 9.39
C ILE A 274 17.95 -21.39 9.56
N PHE A 275 17.13 -20.72 8.74
CA PHE A 275 16.87 -19.30 8.93
C PHE A 275 16.12 -19.01 10.22
N GLU A 276 15.18 -19.87 10.60
CA GLU A 276 14.47 -19.74 11.86
C GLU A 276 15.42 -19.92 13.06
N ALA A 277 16.23 -20.98 13.05
CA ALA A 277 17.24 -21.23 14.07
C ALA A 277 18.29 -20.11 14.15
N PHE A 278 18.68 -19.57 13.00
CA PHE A 278 19.65 -18.47 12.92
C PHE A 278 19.08 -17.16 13.48
N GLN A 279 17.86 -16.78 13.10
CA GLN A 279 17.21 -15.57 13.63
C GLN A 279 17.04 -15.62 15.16
N GLY A 280 16.59 -16.77 15.68
CA GLY A 280 16.47 -16.96 17.13
C GLY A 280 17.80 -16.83 17.86
N THR A 281 18.88 -17.34 17.26
CA THR A 281 20.23 -17.24 17.83
C THR A 281 20.78 -15.82 17.79
N GLN A 282 20.50 -15.04 16.74
CA GLN A 282 20.91 -13.64 16.65
C GLN A 282 20.27 -12.75 17.72
N ILE A 283 19.01 -13.00 18.07
CA ILE A 283 18.34 -12.26 19.15
C ILE A 283 19.01 -12.56 20.50
N LYS A 284 19.24 -13.85 20.80
CA LYS A 284 19.94 -14.29 22.02
C LYS A 284 21.35 -13.73 22.10
N ALA A 285 22.05 -13.70 20.98
CA ALA A 285 23.39 -13.15 20.86
C ALA A 285 23.47 -11.68 21.27
N ILE A 286 22.55 -10.85 20.78
CA ILE A 286 22.51 -9.42 21.11
C ILE A 286 22.20 -9.22 22.58
N GLU A 287 21.25 -9.97 23.12
CA GLU A 287 20.87 -9.88 24.52
C GLU A 287 22.03 -10.26 25.45
N LEU A 288 22.72 -11.36 25.16
CA LEU A 288 23.88 -11.80 25.94
C LEU A 288 25.06 -10.83 25.76
N THR A 289 25.36 -10.39 24.55
CA THR A 289 26.45 -9.43 24.30
C THR A 289 26.19 -8.11 25.05
N LYS A 290 24.95 -7.61 25.05
CA LYS A 290 24.58 -6.42 25.82
C LYS A 290 24.68 -6.62 27.33
N LYS A 291 24.46 -7.84 27.84
CA LYS A 291 24.64 -8.16 29.27
C LYS A 291 26.10 -8.28 29.68
N VAL A 292 26.96 -8.78 28.79
CA VAL A 292 28.40 -8.97 29.07
C VAL A 292 29.18 -7.67 28.89
N LEU A 293 28.79 -6.83 27.93
CA LEU A 293 29.41 -5.52 27.69
C LEU A 293 28.84 -4.44 28.61
N THR A 294 29.67 -3.47 28.98
CA THR A 294 29.19 -2.23 29.63
C THR A 294 28.43 -1.35 28.64
N ASP A 295 27.61 -0.41 29.13
CA ASP A 295 26.86 0.51 28.27
C ASP A 295 27.78 1.32 27.33
N VAL A 296 28.97 1.70 27.81
CA VAL A 296 29.98 2.40 27.02
C VAL A 296 30.53 1.49 25.92
N GLN A 297 30.89 0.25 26.23
CA GLN A 297 31.37 -0.73 25.24
C GLN A 297 30.29 -1.09 24.22
N TRP A 298 29.03 -1.22 24.67
CA TRP A 298 27.89 -1.45 23.79
C TRP A 298 27.67 -0.27 22.83
N SER A 299 27.84 0.97 23.30
CA SER A 299 27.70 2.16 22.44
C SER A 299 28.71 2.18 21.28
N LEU A 300 29.92 1.66 21.51
CA LEU A 300 31.00 1.56 20.53
C LEU A 300 30.83 0.42 19.51
N MET A 301 29.84 -0.46 19.72
CA MET A 301 29.52 -1.50 18.74
C MET A 301 28.95 -0.88 17.45
N PRO A 302 29.27 -1.42 16.27
CA PRO A 302 28.69 -0.96 15.02
C PRO A 302 27.18 -1.23 14.98
N GLU A 303 26.41 -0.34 14.34
CA GLU A 303 24.95 -0.49 14.23
C GLU A 303 24.52 -1.78 13.53
N SER A 304 25.35 -2.31 12.62
CA SER A 304 25.13 -3.62 11.98
C SER A 304 25.15 -4.80 12.95
N ALA A 305 25.86 -4.69 14.08
CA ALA A 305 25.89 -5.70 15.12
C ALA A 305 24.78 -5.50 16.18
N LYS A 306 24.32 -4.26 16.37
CA LYS A 306 23.18 -3.93 17.24
C LYS A 306 21.83 -4.25 16.60
N GLN A 307 21.75 -4.15 15.28
CA GLN A 307 20.55 -4.42 14.48
C GLN A 307 20.90 -5.39 13.33
N PRO A 308 20.82 -6.70 13.57
CA PRO A 308 21.09 -7.68 12.53
C PRO A 308 20.02 -7.51 11.46
N VAL A 309 20.46 -7.34 10.22
CA VAL A 309 19.56 -7.29 9.07
C VAL A 309 18.87 -8.66 8.98
N GLY A 310 17.56 -8.70 9.22
CA GLY A 310 16.80 -9.94 9.14
C GLY A 310 16.94 -10.60 7.77
N ILE A 311 17.09 -11.92 7.73
CA ILE A 311 17.30 -12.68 6.49
C ILE A 311 16.12 -12.51 5.52
N ASN A 312 14.91 -12.28 6.01
CA ASN A 312 13.75 -11.90 5.19
C ASN A 312 13.99 -10.65 4.33
N ARG A 313 14.89 -9.76 4.75
CA ARG A 313 15.26 -8.55 3.99
C ARG A 313 16.32 -8.86 2.92
N LEU A 314 17.25 -9.78 3.19
CA LEU A 314 18.22 -10.29 2.20
C LEU A 314 17.56 -11.15 1.10
N MET A 315 16.45 -11.82 1.44
CA MET A 315 15.66 -12.66 0.53
C MET A 315 14.52 -11.92 -0.18
N GLN A 316 14.15 -10.71 0.28
CA GLN A 316 13.13 -9.91 -0.38
C GLN A 316 13.69 -9.26 -1.66
N PRO A 317 12.98 -9.34 -2.80
CA PRO A 317 13.36 -8.59 -3.98
C PRO A 317 13.19 -7.09 -3.70
N GLY A 318 14.26 -6.44 -3.22
CA GLY A 318 14.29 -5.01 -2.89
C GLY A 318 14.85 -4.62 -1.53
N GLY A 319 15.30 -5.56 -0.68
CA GLY A 319 15.89 -5.22 0.61
C GLY A 319 17.34 -4.76 0.49
N ALA A 320 17.56 -3.45 0.29
CA ALA A 320 18.88 -2.87 0.43
C ALA A 320 19.38 -3.01 1.88
N ALA A 321 20.60 -3.51 2.07
CA ALA A 321 21.34 -3.30 3.31
C ALA A 321 21.53 -1.78 3.52
N PRO A 322 21.48 -1.27 4.76
CA PRO A 322 21.82 0.12 4.98
C PRO A 322 23.27 0.34 4.56
N ALA A 323 23.50 1.36 3.72
CA ALA A 323 24.83 1.79 3.35
C ALA A 323 25.63 2.08 4.62
N GLY A 324 26.70 1.32 4.85
CA GLY A 324 27.65 1.58 5.92
C GLY A 324 28.21 2.99 5.76
N GLY A 325 28.18 3.76 6.84
CA GLY A 325 28.63 5.14 6.89
C GLY A 325 30.05 5.31 6.35
N ALA A 326 30.22 6.33 5.52
CA ALA A 326 31.50 6.77 5.01
C ALA A 326 32.45 7.09 6.18
N ALA A 327 33.63 6.46 6.18
CA ALA A 327 34.76 6.91 6.99
C ALA A 327 35.23 8.29 6.50
N PRO A 328 35.65 9.21 7.39
CA PRO A 328 36.11 10.53 6.98
C PRO A 328 37.43 10.43 6.21
N GLY A 329 37.45 11.05 5.03
CA GLY A 329 38.59 11.05 4.12
C GLY A 329 39.84 11.69 4.72
N ARG A 330 40.99 11.05 4.48
CA ARG A 330 42.32 11.65 4.65
C ARG A 330 42.49 12.76 3.59
N PRO A 331 43.01 13.95 3.92
CA PRO A 331 43.28 14.96 2.92
C PRO A 331 44.50 14.56 2.08
N ALA A 332 44.32 14.56 0.77
CA ALA A 332 45.40 14.44 -0.21
C ALA A 332 46.21 15.75 -0.24
N GLY A 333 47.50 15.67 0.03
CA GLY A 333 48.44 16.78 -0.11
C GLY A 333 48.62 17.11 -1.59
N GLY A 334 48.11 18.27 -2.01
CA GLY A 334 48.34 18.86 -3.31
C GLY A 334 49.60 19.72 -3.30
N THR A 335 50.56 19.34 -4.13
CA THR A 335 51.69 20.15 -4.57
C THR A 335 51.21 21.42 -5.28
N ARG A 336 51.72 22.58 -4.85
CA ARG A 336 51.59 23.85 -5.58
C ARG A 336 52.99 24.36 -5.88
N GLY A 337 53.35 24.34 -7.17
CA GLY A 337 54.56 24.96 -7.68
C GLY A 337 54.47 26.48 -7.59
N GLY A 338 55.55 27.11 -7.14
CA GLY A 338 55.82 28.53 -7.31
C GLY A 338 56.65 28.72 -8.58
N GLY A 339 56.23 29.65 -9.42
CA GLY A 339 57.07 30.26 -10.43
C GLY A 339 57.57 31.60 -9.90
N GLU A 340 58.87 31.81 -10.06
CA GLU A 340 59.45 33.04 -10.61
C GLU A 340 59.99 32.71 -11.99
#